data_AF-A0A401FPY8-F1
#
_entry.id   AF-A0A401FPY8-F1
#
_cell.length_a   1.000
_cell.length_b   1.000
_cell.length_c   1.000
_cell.angle_alpha   90.00
_cell.angle_beta   90.00
_cell.angle_gamma   90.00
#
_symmetry.space_group_name_H-M   'P 1'
#
loop_
_entity.id
_entity.type
_entity.pdbx_description
1 polymer ?
#
loop_
_entity_poly.entity_id
_entity_poly.type
_entity_poly.pdbx_seq_one_letter_code
_entity_poly.pdbx_strand_id
1 'polypeptide(L)'
;MLNTVCDLIDEYGIANIRELKRFVRVHGNEHGLPSMKIINSVLRAHTALVRLYFDAVYQERRYGRSDIDKETGEILNDKETK
;
A
#
# COMPACT_ATOMS: atom_id res chain seq x y z
N MET A 1 14.35 0.81 1.38
CA MET A 1 13.80 -0.54 1.17
C MET A 1 12.46 -0.74 1.86
N LEU A 2 12.31 -0.44 3.16
CA LEU A 2 10.99 -0.43 3.81
C LEU A 2 10.03 0.53 3.11
N ASN A 3 10.42 1.81 2.99
CA ASN A 3 9.62 2.83 2.31
C ASN A 3 9.25 2.38 0.89
N THR A 4 10.23 1.93 0.10
CA THR A 4 10.00 1.36 -1.24
C THR A 4 8.94 0.25 -1.27
N VAL A 5 8.89 -0.63 -0.27
CA VAL A 5 7.84 -1.68 -0.21
C VAL A 5 6.48 -1.08 0.16
N CYS A 6 6.45 -0.11 1.08
CA CYS A 6 5.25 0.62 1.46
C CYS A 6 4.66 1.44 0.31
N ASP A 7 5.50 2.23 -0.38
CA ASP A 7 5.13 3.06 -1.53
C ASP A 7 4.54 2.19 -2.64
N LEU A 8 5.18 1.04 -2.91
CA LEU A 8 4.70 0.10 -3.92
C LEU A 8 3.35 -0.52 -3.53
N ILE A 9 3.15 -0.81 -2.25
CA ILE A 9 1.87 -1.30 -1.76
C ILE A 9 0.77 -0.26 -1.98
N ASP A 10 1.05 1.00 -1.68
CA ASP A 10 0.07 2.09 -1.80
C ASP A 10 -0.23 2.42 -3.27
N GLU A 11 0.80 2.75 -4.06
CA GLU A 11 0.68 3.20 -5.45
C GLU A 11 0.03 2.17 -6.37
N TYR A 12 0.37 0.89 -6.19
CA TYR A 12 -0.19 -0.20 -7.00
C TYR A 12 -1.42 -0.85 -6.33
N GLY A 13 -1.85 -0.29 -5.20
CA GLY A 13 -2.95 -0.79 -4.40
C GLY A 13 -2.80 -2.24 -4.01
N ILE A 14 -1.63 -2.75 -3.64
CA ILE A 14 -1.45 -4.16 -3.33
C ILE A 14 -2.12 -4.51 -1.99
N ALA A 15 -3.16 -5.34 -1.98
CA ALA A 15 -3.95 -5.54 -0.76
C ALA A 15 -3.43 -6.68 0.15
N ASN A 16 -2.43 -7.46 -0.28
CA ASN A 16 -1.89 -8.59 0.48
C ASN A 16 -0.57 -9.12 -0.08
N ILE A 17 0.06 -10.01 0.69
CA ILE A 17 1.33 -10.65 0.34
C ILE A 17 1.30 -11.48 -0.96
N ARG A 18 0.14 -12.03 -1.35
CA ARG A 18 0.03 -12.83 -2.59
C ARG A 18 0.10 -11.92 -3.80
N GLU A 19 -0.58 -10.78 -3.75
CA GLU A 19 -0.50 -9.74 -4.79
C GLU A 19 0.91 -9.16 -4.86
N LEU A 20 1.54 -8.85 -3.71
CA LEU A 20 2.92 -8.37 -3.66
C LEU A 20 3.88 -9.33 -4.36
N LYS A 21 3.76 -10.63 -4.07
CA LYS A 21 4.58 -11.67 -4.71
C LYS A 21 4.36 -11.73 -6.22
N ARG A 22 3.13 -11.54 -6.70
CA ARG A 22 2.82 -11.53 -8.14
C ARG A 22 3.40 -10.29 -8.81
N PHE A 23 3.25 -9.12 -8.19
CA PHE A 23 3.80 -7.86 -8.67
C PHE A 23 5.31 -7.96 -8.83
N VAL A 24 6.01 -8.35 -7.76
CA VAL A 24 7.48 -8.42 -7.72
C VAL A 24 8.03 -9.41 -8.75
N ARG A 25 7.30 -10.50 -9.04
CA ARG A 25 7.70 -11.45 -10.08
C ARG A 25 7.72 -10.83 -11.48
N VAL A 26 6.83 -9.88 -11.75
CA VAL A 26 6.68 -9.27 -13.09
C VAL A 26 7.48 -7.97 -13.18
N HIS A 27 7.36 -7.09 -12.18
CA HIS A 27 7.88 -5.73 -12.19
C HIS A 27 9.01 -5.47 -11.18
N GLY A 28 9.39 -6.48 -10.36
CA GLY A 28 10.31 -6.26 -9.24
C GLY A 28 11.67 -5.66 -9.64
N ASN A 29 12.20 -6.01 -10.81
CA ASN A 29 13.45 -5.45 -11.30
C ASN A 29 13.37 -3.95 -11.60
N GLU A 30 12.22 -3.47 -12.09
CA GLU A 30 11.97 -2.05 -12.43
C GLU A 30 12.00 -1.17 -11.17
N HIS A 31 11.60 -1.73 -10.03
CA HIS A 31 11.51 -1.03 -8.75
C HIS A 31 12.68 -1.33 -7.79
N GLY A 32 13.76 -1.96 -8.26
CA GLY A 32 14.90 -2.31 -7.40
C GLY A 32 14.58 -3.39 -6.35
N LEU A 33 13.54 -4.19 -6.58
CA LEU A 33 13.09 -5.31 -5.75
C LEU A 33 13.27 -6.64 -6.50
N PRO A 34 14.51 -7.11 -6.70
CA PRO A 34 14.80 -8.22 -7.60
C PRO A 34 14.29 -9.57 -7.10
N SER A 35 13.91 -9.69 -5.81
CA SER A 35 13.36 -10.95 -5.29
C SER A 35 12.56 -10.79 -4.00
N MET A 36 11.67 -11.76 -3.79
CA MET A 36 10.98 -11.96 -2.50
C MET A 36 11.93 -12.23 -1.33
N LYS A 37 13.18 -12.64 -1.56
CA LYS A 37 14.15 -12.86 -0.47
C LYS A 37 14.44 -11.57 0.28
N ILE A 38 14.64 -10.46 -0.45
CA ILE A 38 14.89 -9.14 0.11
C ILE A 38 13.63 -8.61 0.80
N ILE A 39 12.48 -8.73 0.12
CA ILE A 39 11.19 -8.29 0.66
C ILE A 39 10.86 -9.04 1.95
N ASN A 40 11.06 -10.35 2.02
CA ASN A 40 10.84 -11.12 3.24
C ASN A 40 11.70 -10.65 4.42
N SER A 41 12.89 -10.09 4.17
CA SER A 41 13.71 -9.48 5.22
C SER A 41 13.05 -8.22 5.77
N VAL A 42 12.52 -7.35 4.90
CA VAL A 42 11.77 -6.15 5.28
C VAL A 42 10.51 -6.52 6.04
N LEU A 43 9.74 -7.49 5.52
CA LEU A 43 8.49 -7.95 6.14
C LEU A 43 8.71 -8.46 7.56
N ARG A 44 9.78 -9.23 7.82
CA ARG A 44 10.07 -9.74 9.15
C ARG A 44 10.48 -8.64 10.13
N ALA A 45 11.19 -7.62 9.67
CA ALA A 45 11.60 -6.50 10.50
C ALA A 45 10.44 -5.52 10.80
N HIS A 46 9.44 -5.44 9.92
CA HIS A 46 8.39 -4.42 9.96
C HIS A 46 6.97 -4.97 9.71
N THR A 47 6.68 -6.18 10.21
CA THR A 47 5.43 -6.90 9.92
C THR A 47 4.17 -6.08 10.22
N ALA A 48 4.15 -5.38 11.36
CA ALA A 48 2.99 -4.57 11.77
C ALA A 48 2.73 -3.41 10.81
N LEU A 49 3.78 -2.67 10.43
CA LEU A 49 3.64 -1.54 9.51
C LEU A 49 3.16 -2.00 8.13
N VAL A 50 3.77 -3.04 7.57
CA VAL A 50 3.37 -3.54 6.25
C VAL A 50 1.94 -4.08 6.27
N ARG A 51 1.50 -4.65 7.39
CA ARG A 51 0.10 -5.04 7.58
C ARG A 51 -0.85 -3.84 7.55
N LEU A 52 -0.49 -2.72 8.16
CA LEU A 52 -1.31 -1.50 8.11
C LEU A 52 -1.51 -1.00 6.67
N TYR A 53 -0.45 -1.03 5.85
CA TYR A 53 -0.56 -0.69 4.43
C TYR A 53 -1.49 -1.63 3.66
N PHE A 54 -1.35 -2.96 3.84
CA PHE A 54 -2.27 -3.93 3.23
C PHE A 54 -3.72 -3.72 3.67
N ASP A 55 -3.94 -3.50 4.97
CA ASP A 55 -5.27 -3.33 5.54
C ASP A 55 -5.92 -2.03 5.02
N ALA A 56 -5.17 -0.93 4.92
CA ALA A 56 -5.64 0.34 4.36
C ALA A 56 -6.10 0.18 2.91
N VAL A 57 -5.24 -0.35 2.05
CA VAL A 57 -5.56 -0.63 0.64
C VAL A 57 -6.78 -1.52 0.49
N TYR A 58 -6.88 -2.59 1.30
CA TYR A 58 -8.04 -3.48 1.28
C TYR A 58 -9.33 -2.75 1.66
N GLN A 59 -9.29 -1.92 2.72
CA GLN A 59 -10.45 -1.16 3.17
C GLN A 59 -10.91 -0.16 2.11
N GLU A 60 -10.01 0.61 1.52
CA GLU A 60 -10.37 1.58 0.49
C GLU A 60 -10.94 0.93 -0.77
N ARG A 61 -10.38 -0.20 -1.20
CA ARG A 61 -10.95 -1.00 -2.31
C ARG A 61 -12.36 -1.51 -2.01
N ARG A 62 -12.62 -1.89 -0.76
CA ARG A 62 -13.88 -2.52 -0.34
C ARG A 62 -14.99 -1.51 -0.13
N TYR A 63 -14.66 -0.36 0.48
CA TYR A 63 -15.66 0.61 0.91
C TYR A 63 -15.67 1.88 0.05
N GLY A 64 -14.63 2.11 -0.74
CA GLY A 64 -14.42 3.36 -1.45
C GLY A 64 -14.01 4.51 -0.51
N ARG A 65 -13.46 5.58 -1.08
CA ARG A 65 -13.23 6.86 -0.42
C ARG A 65 -13.68 7.97 -1.36
N SER A 66 -14.63 8.78 -0.92
CA SER A 66 -15.11 9.98 -1.63
C SER A 66 -14.96 11.24 -0.79
N ASP A 67 -14.53 11.07 0.46
CA ASP A 67 -14.36 12.05 1.52
C ASP A 67 -12.94 12.64 1.54
N ILE A 68 -12.17 12.55 0.45
CA ILE A 68 -10.78 13.02 0.41
C ILE A 68 -10.67 14.15 -0.62
N ASP A 69 -10.14 15.29 -0.18
CA ASP A 69 -9.70 16.34 -1.07
C ASP A 69 -8.45 15.89 -1.83
N LYS A 70 -8.49 15.91 -3.17
CA LYS A 70 -7.41 15.38 -4.01
C LYS A 70 -6.20 16.32 -4.12
N GLU A 71 -6.35 17.60 -3.78
CA GLU A 71 -5.26 18.58 -3.80
C GLU A 71 -4.55 18.65 -2.45
N THR A 72 -5.29 18.56 -1.34
CA THR A 72 -4.73 18.71 0.01
C THR A 72 -4.49 17.37 0.73
N GLY A 73 -5.21 16.31 0.34
CA GLY A 73 -5.22 15.03 1.05
C GLY A 73 -6.02 15.03 2.35
N GLU A 74 -6.72 16.13 2.65
CA GLU A 74 -7.53 16.25 3.86
C GLU A 74 -8.87 15.53 3.74
N ILE A 75 -9.46 15.17 4.88
CA ILE A 75 -10.78 14.55 4.94
C ILE A 75 -11.86 15.64 4.85
N LEU A 76 -12.71 15.56 3.84
CA LEU A 76 -13.89 16.40 3.67
C LEU A 76 -14.88 16.08 4.78
N ASN A 77 -15.06 17.00 5.74
CA ASN A 77 -16.02 16.82 6.84
C ASN A 77 -17.46 17.02 6.34
N ASP A 78 -18.37 16.11 6.71
CA ASP A 78 -19.83 16.23 6.48
C ASP A 78 -20.50 17.47 7.13
N LYS A 79 -19.75 18.26 7.92
CA LYS A 79 -20.29 19.32 8.79
C LYS A 79 -20.55 20.67 8.11
N GLU A 80 -20.21 20.84 6.84
CA GLU A 80 -20.47 22.11 6.13
C GLU A 80 -21.81 22.14 5.36
N THR A 81 -22.61 21.07 5.42
CA THR A 81 -23.89 20.99 4.68
C THR A 81 -25.15 20.94 5.57
N LYS A 82 -25.15 21.66 6.70
CA LYS A 82 -26.38 21.95 7.44
C LYS A 82 -26.44 23.39 7.94
#